data_AF-A0A9N9DV33-F1
#
_entry.id   AF-A0A9N9DV33-F1
#
_cell.length_a   1.000
_cell.length_b   1.000
_cell.length_c   1.000
_cell.angle_alpha   90.00
_cell.angle_beta   90.00
_cell.angle_gamma   90.00
#
_symmetry.space_group_name_H-M   'P 1'
#
loop_
_entity.id
_entity.type
_entity.pdbx_description
1 polymer ?
#
loop_
_entity_poly.entity_id
_entity_poly.type
_entity_poly.pdbx_seq_one_letter_code
_entity_poly.pdbx_strand_id
1 'polypeptide(L)'
;NKETTIVHAPLPSTSTRASTINKTIQSIVNIIKPAWLSILLVFIPLGIISYYLHWGDASTFSLNFLAIIPLAKLLGTVTEDIALRISQKIGGLLKATFENAVELIVSISAIRQGLIRVVQASILGSIISNLLLVLGMFFLVVGYHVKEYNFNQTAAQTRASLMTLACIALIIPTALHANADKNEITQGILNLSHGTAVVLLIVYAFYLYFQLKTHKYLHNEIHEDAELEELEEREEPQLSLSISVALSAVITVAIAFCGEFLVSSIEGISETSGLSKTFVGLILIPIVSNVANAAEHMAAVSEAKGDMDLIIGAAVGSSI
;
A
#
# COMPACT_ATOMS: atom_id res chain seq x y z
N ASN A 1 -42.30 46.44 8.22
CA ASN A 1 -40.84 46.59 8.43
C ASN A 1 -40.35 45.55 9.41
N LYS A 2 -39.77 44.45 8.91
CA LYS A 2 -38.82 43.62 9.67
C LYS A 2 -37.47 43.85 9.01
N GLU A 3 -36.60 44.60 9.68
CA GLU A 3 -35.22 44.78 9.24
C GLU A 3 -34.43 43.50 9.56
N THR A 4 -33.87 42.90 8.52
CA THR A 4 -32.99 41.73 8.61
C THR A 4 -31.56 42.24 8.80
N THR A 5 -31.07 42.24 10.03
CA THR A 5 -29.67 42.58 10.34
C THR A 5 -28.76 41.46 9.84
N ILE A 6 -28.03 41.69 8.75
CA ILE A 6 -26.98 40.80 8.27
C ILE A 6 -25.78 40.94 9.21
N VAL A 7 -25.56 39.96 10.08
CA VAL A 7 -24.37 39.86 10.91
C VAL A 7 -23.21 39.39 10.03
N HIS A 8 -22.30 40.29 9.68
CA HIS A 8 -21.02 39.92 9.07
C HIS A 8 -20.20 39.11 10.08
N ALA A 9 -19.90 37.86 9.75
CA ALA A 9 -18.93 37.06 10.50
C ALA A 9 -17.56 37.77 10.47
N PRO A 10 -16.88 37.96 11.62
CA PRO A 10 -15.59 38.61 11.64
C PRO A 10 -14.54 37.74 10.94
N LEU A 11 -13.73 38.35 10.08
CA LEU A 11 -12.58 37.69 9.46
C LEU A 11 -11.62 37.19 10.57
N PRO A 12 -11.06 35.97 10.45
CA PRO A 12 -10.17 35.43 11.47
C PRO A 12 -8.93 36.31 11.64
N SER A 13 -8.66 36.71 12.89
CA SER A 13 -7.50 37.52 13.26
C SER A 13 -6.17 36.78 13.01
N THR A 14 -5.12 37.55 12.72
CA THR A 14 -3.78 37.06 12.38
C THR A 14 -3.13 36.18 13.46
N SER A 15 -3.49 36.36 14.74
CA SER A 15 -2.99 35.54 15.86
C SER A 15 -3.51 34.11 15.83
N THR A 16 -4.77 33.90 15.41
CA THR A 16 -5.40 32.58 15.33
C THR A 16 -4.76 31.76 14.21
N ARG A 17 -4.44 32.39 13.08
CA ARG A 17 -3.81 31.76 11.91
C ARG A 17 -2.39 31.25 12.20
N ALA A 18 -1.58 32.01 12.94
CA ALA A 18 -0.25 31.59 13.37
C ALA A 18 -0.30 30.38 14.32
N SER A 19 -1.29 30.34 15.23
CA SER A 19 -1.49 29.21 16.14
C SER A 19 -1.91 27.92 15.40
N THR A 20 -2.72 28.05 14.34
CA THR A 20 -3.14 26.92 13.50
C THR A 20 -1.97 26.38 12.67
N ILE A 21 -1.14 27.27 12.09
CA ILE A 21 0.04 26.87 11.32
C ILE A 21 1.04 26.12 12.21
N ASN A 22 1.32 26.61 13.42
CA ASN A 22 2.21 25.91 14.35
C ASN A 22 1.66 24.53 14.74
N LYS A 23 0.35 24.40 14.98
CA LYS A 23 -0.28 23.09 15.24
C LYS A 23 -0.14 22.15 14.04
N THR A 24 -0.41 22.62 12.81
CA THR A 24 -0.23 21.82 11.59
C THR A 24 1.21 21.36 11.41
N ILE A 25 2.18 22.25 11.56
CA ILE A 25 3.60 21.90 11.47
C ILE A 25 3.95 20.85 12.52
N GLN A 26 3.42 21.00 13.74
CA GLN A 26 3.67 20.07 14.82
C GLN A 26 3.05 18.68 14.57
N SER A 27 1.85 18.61 13.99
CA SER A 27 1.25 17.35 13.53
C SER A 27 2.08 16.68 12.44
N ILE A 28 2.50 17.43 11.41
CA ILE A 28 3.37 16.89 10.33
C ILE A 28 4.69 16.38 10.91
N VAL A 29 5.30 17.14 11.83
CA VAL A 29 6.53 16.74 12.50
C VAL A 29 6.31 15.48 13.34
N ASN A 30 5.17 15.33 14.01
CA ASN A 30 4.86 14.13 14.79
C ASN A 30 4.70 12.88 13.90
N ILE A 31 4.07 13.02 12.73
CA ILE A 31 3.97 11.94 11.73
C ILE A 31 5.37 11.53 11.22
N ILE A 32 6.29 12.50 11.07
CA ILE A 32 7.65 12.26 10.53
C ILE A 32 8.65 11.78 11.60
N LYS A 33 8.37 12.07 12.88
CA LYS A 33 9.29 11.88 14.01
C LYS A 33 9.76 10.45 14.33
N PRO A 34 9.08 9.34 13.96
CA PRO A 34 9.63 8.02 14.21
C PRO A 34 11.07 7.92 13.68
N ALA A 35 12.02 7.56 14.54
CA ALA A 35 13.44 7.71 14.26
C ALA A 35 13.88 6.98 12.98
N TRP A 36 13.29 5.82 12.70
CA TRP A 36 13.56 5.06 11.48
C TRP A 36 13.07 5.79 10.22
N LEU A 37 11.87 6.40 10.27
CA LEU A 37 11.27 7.13 9.15
C LEU A 37 12.06 8.40 8.80
N SER A 38 12.46 9.15 9.84
CA SER A 38 13.29 10.36 9.71
C SER A 38 14.65 10.09 9.07
N ILE A 39 15.28 8.97 9.39
CA ILE A 39 16.57 8.57 8.78
C ILE A 39 16.37 8.26 7.30
N LEU A 40 15.31 7.53 6.93
CA LEU A 40 15.11 7.12 5.54
C LEU A 40 14.68 8.28 4.62
N LEU A 41 14.08 9.35 5.15
CA LEU A 41 13.70 10.53 4.37
C LEU A 41 14.87 11.21 3.65
N VAL A 42 16.11 11.05 4.14
CA VAL A 42 17.32 11.57 3.47
C VAL A 42 17.54 10.93 2.10
N PHE A 43 17.03 9.72 1.88
CA PHE A 43 17.20 9.01 0.62
C PHE A 43 16.37 9.61 -0.51
N ILE A 44 15.32 10.38 -0.23
CA ILE A 44 14.52 11.04 -1.27
C ILE A 44 15.37 12.02 -2.09
N PRO A 45 15.97 13.07 -1.51
CA PRO A 45 16.82 13.97 -2.29
C PRO A 45 18.04 13.25 -2.87
N LEU A 46 18.62 12.27 -2.15
CA LEU A 46 19.77 11.52 -2.65
C LEU A 46 19.43 10.67 -3.87
N GLY A 47 18.27 10.01 -3.91
CA GLY A 47 17.82 9.19 -5.05
C GLY A 47 17.52 10.03 -6.29
N ILE A 48 16.99 11.25 -6.09
CA ILE A 48 16.79 12.21 -7.18
C ILE A 48 18.15 12.69 -7.70
N ILE A 49 19.06 13.10 -6.80
CA ILE A 49 20.39 13.59 -7.16
C ILE A 49 21.20 12.51 -7.86
N SER A 50 21.14 11.25 -7.40
CA SER A 50 21.90 10.16 -7.99
C SER A 50 21.51 9.89 -9.44
N TYR A 51 20.22 10.05 -9.77
CA TYR A 51 19.73 9.92 -11.14
C TYR A 51 20.27 11.04 -12.04
N TYR A 52 20.09 12.31 -11.62
CA TYR A 52 20.51 13.46 -12.44
C TYR A 52 22.03 13.65 -12.54
N LEU A 53 22.78 13.25 -11.51
CA LEU A 53 24.24 13.28 -11.53
C LEU A 53 24.87 11.97 -12.02
N HIS A 54 24.06 11.02 -12.47
CA HIS A 54 24.50 9.74 -13.04
C HIS A 54 25.48 8.98 -12.14
N TRP A 55 25.13 8.79 -10.86
CA TRP A 55 25.95 8.03 -9.89
C TRP A 55 26.01 6.52 -10.17
N GLY A 56 25.34 6.06 -11.23
CA GLY A 56 25.23 4.66 -11.63
C GLY A 56 23.88 4.04 -11.24
N ASP A 57 23.52 2.99 -11.96
CA ASP A 57 22.21 2.34 -11.80
C ASP A 57 22.05 1.63 -10.46
N ALA A 58 23.10 0.98 -9.96
CA ALA A 58 23.08 0.34 -8.66
C ALA A 58 22.77 1.35 -7.54
N SER A 59 23.48 2.49 -7.51
CA SER A 59 23.25 3.54 -6.53
C SER A 59 21.88 4.19 -6.69
N THR A 60 21.48 4.49 -7.93
CA THR A 60 20.19 5.12 -8.20
C THR A 60 19.02 4.23 -7.80
N PHE A 61 19.08 2.95 -8.12
CA PHE A 61 18.10 1.98 -7.67
C PHE A 61 18.07 1.88 -6.15
N SER A 62 19.21 1.67 -5.48
CA SER A 62 19.24 1.49 -4.02
C SER A 62 18.76 2.72 -3.26
N LEU A 63 19.13 3.92 -3.70
CA LEU A 63 18.71 5.16 -3.05
C LEU A 63 17.21 5.40 -3.24
N ASN A 64 16.68 5.23 -4.46
CA ASN A 64 15.23 5.38 -4.70
C ASN A 64 14.42 4.26 -4.05
N PHE A 65 14.95 3.03 -3.96
CA PHE A 65 14.35 1.92 -3.22
C PHE A 65 14.15 2.30 -1.75
N LEU A 66 15.21 2.82 -1.10
CA LEU A 66 15.16 3.25 0.29
C LEU A 66 14.29 4.49 0.49
N ALA A 67 14.19 5.36 -0.51
CA ALA A 67 13.34 6.56 -0.48
C ALA A 67 11.85 6.24 -0.51
N ILE A 68 11.43 5.18 -1.21
CA ILE A 68 10.01 4.82 -1.34
C ILE A 68 9.46 4.26 -0.03
N ILE A 69 10.25 3.53 0.76
CA ILE A 69 9.82 2.94 2.05
C ILE A 69 9.18 3.98 2.99
N PRO A 70 9.83 5.11 3.35
CA PRO A 70 9.22 6.11 4.22
C PRO A 70 8.06 6.84 3.55
N LEU A 71 8.11 7.04 2.22
CA LEU A 71 7.02 7.66 1.48
C LEU A 71 5.74 6.80 1.52
N ALA A 72 5.89 5.49 1.38
CA ALA A 72 4.79 4.53 1.48
C ALA A 72 4.12 4.61 2.86
N LYS A 73 4.91 4.62 3.93
CA LYS A 73 4.41 4.76 5.30
C LYS A 73 3.68 6.10 5.51
N LEU A 74 4.28 7.21 5.06
CA LEU A 74 3.65 8.52 5.14
C LEU A 74 2.31 8.57 4.37
N LEU A 75 2.25 7.92 3.20
CA LEU A 75 1.03 7.86 2.41
C LEU A 75 -0.07 7.09 3.16
N GLY A 76 0.28 5.96 3.78
CA GLY A 76 -0.63 5.17 4.63
C GLY A 76 -1.22 6.00 5.76
N THR A 77 -0.36 6.60 6.60
CA THR A 77 -0.78 7.43 7.74
C THR A 77 -1.66 8.61 7.32
N VAL A 78 -1.30 9.32 6.26
CA VAL A 78 -2.12 10.45 5.78
C VAL A 78 -3.46 9.98 5.20
N THR A 79 -3.50 8.79 4.60
CA THR A 79 -4.72 8.20 4.06
C THR A 79 -5.67 7.79 5.18
N GLU A 80 -5.14 7.22 6.26
CA GLU A 80 -5.91 6.89 7.46
C GLU A 80 -6.56 8.13 8.07
N ASP A 81 -5.78 9.22 8.20
CA ASP A 81 -6.25 10.53 8.65
C ASP A 81 -7.42 11.08 7.80
N ILE A 82 -7.42 10.79 6.49
CA ILE A 82 -8.54 11.12 5.58
C ILE A 82 -9.71 10.16 5.79
N ALA A 83 -9.44 8.86 5.91
CA ALA A 83 -10.43 7.81 6.07
C ALA A 83 -11.30 8.01 7.31
N LEU A 84 -10.71 8.49 8.43
CA LEU A 84 -11.41 8.86 9.67
C LEU A 84 -12.48 9.95 9.48
N ARG A 85 -12.38 10.75 8.41
CA ARG A 85 -13.28 11.90 8.14
C ARG A 85 -14.40 11.58 7.16
N ILE A 86 -14.37 10.41 6.54
CA ILE A 86 -15.33 9.99 5.52
C ILE A 86 -16.11 8.76 5.97
N SER A 87 -17.20 8.44 5.26
CA SER A 87 -17.97 7.24 5.59
C SER A 87 -17.10 5.99 5.48
N GLN A 88 -17.26 5.04 6.40
CA GLN A 88 -16.50 3.80 6.46
C GLN A 88 -16.37 3.07 5.10
N LYS A 89 -17.40 3.12 4.25
CA LYS A 89 -17.36 2.53 2.90
C LYS A 89 -16.35 3.18 1.97
N ILE A 90 -16.33 4.51 1.94
CA ILE A 90 -15.41 5.29 1.11
C ILE A 90 -14.03 5.30 1.76
N GLY A 91 -13.94 5.33 3.09
CA GLY A 91 -12.71 5.19 3.86
C GLY A 91 -11.99 3.89 3.56
N GLY A 92 -12.68 2.75 3.64
CA GLY A 92 -12.10 1.44 3.31
C GLY A 92 -11.62 1.34 1.86
N LEU A 93 -12.39 1.88 0.89
CA LEU A 93 -11.97 1.88 -0.52
C LEU A 93 -10.74 2.80 -0.75
N LEU A 94 -10.70 3.95 -0.09
CA LEU A 94 -9.57 4.87 -0.14
C LEU A 94 -8.32 4.19 0.41
N LYS A 95 -8.41 3.58 1.60
CA LYS A 95 -7.32 2.85 2.25
C LYS A 95 -6.78 1.74 1.35
N ALA A 96 -7.66 0.88 0.82
CA ALA A 96 -7.28 -0.19 -0.10
C ALA A 96 -6.58 0.31 -1.39
N THR A 97 -6.94 1.50 -1.88
CA THR A 97 -6.32 2.08 -3.09
C THR A 97 -4.93 2.65 -2.78
N PHE A 98 -4.80 3.37 -1.66
CA PHE A 98 -3.57 4.08 -1.32
C PHE A 98 -2.50 3.19 -0.69
N GLU A 99 -2.87 2.13 0.03
CA GLU A 99 -1.93 1.10 0.52
C GLU A 99 -1.25 0.37 -0.64
N ASN A 100 -1.97 0.16 -1.75
CA ASN A 100 -1.43 -0.46 -2.96
C ASN A 100 -0.90 0.57 -3.99
N ALA A 101 -0.87 1.86 -3.66
CA ALA A 101 -0.50 2.92 -4.60
C ALA A 101 0.96 2.81 -5.06
N VAL A 102 1.88 2.43 -4.16
CA VAL A 102 3.30 2.25 -4.51
C VAL A 102 3.46 1.18 -5.59
N GLU A 103 2.82 0.03 -5.39
CA GLU A 103 2.86 -1.07 -6.34
C GLU A 103 2.26 -0.66 -7.70
N LEU A 104 1.12 0.03 -7.68
CA LEU A 104 0.47 0.54 -8.88
C LEU A 104 1.37 1.56 -9.63
N ILE A 105 1.95 2.52 -8.92
CA ILE A 105 2.80 3.56 -9.51
C ILE A 105 4.06 2.96 -10.13
N VAL A 106 4.75 2.07 -9.41
CA VAL A 106 5.95 1.38 -9.92
C VAL A 106 5.61 0.49 -11.11
N SER A 107 4.47 -0.20 -11.07
CA SER A 107 3.98 -1.03 -12.18
C SER A 107 3.66 -0.21 -13.42
N ILE A 108 2.96 0.93 -13.27
CA ILE A 108 2.68 1.85 -14.38
C ILE A 108 3.99 2.38 -14.99
N SER A 109 4.95 2.76 -14.14
CA SER A 109 6.27 3.22 -14.59
C SER A 109 7.01 2.14 -15.39
N ALA A 110 7.03 0.91 -14.89
CA ALA A 110 7.63 -0.23 -15.58
C ALA A 110 6.93 -0.55 -16.91
N ILE A 111 5.60 -0.47 -16.99
CA ILE A 111 4.86 -0.62 -18.26
C ILE A 111 5.26 0.47 -19.26
N ARG A 112 5.35 1.73 -18.82
CA ARG A 112 5.77 2.85 -19.69
C ARG A 112 7.18 2.67 -20.24
N GLN A 113 8.04 1.99 -19.49
CA GLN A 113 9.42 1.68 -19.88
C GLN A 113 9.56 0.31 -20.59
N GLY A 114 8.46 -0.37 -20.91
CA GLY A 114 8.48 -1.67 -21.61
C GLY A 114 8.91 -2.86 -20.76
N LEU A 115 9.04 -2.69 -19.45
CA LEU A 115 9.48 -3.72 -18.50
C LEU A 115 8.31 -4.62 -18.05
N ILE A 116 7.54 -5.16 -19.01
CA ILE A 116 6.36 -5.99 -18.74
C ILE A 116 6.70 -7.21 -17.88
N ARG A 117 7.89 -7.81 -18.09
CA ARG A 117 8.33 -8.96 -17.30
C ARG A 117 8.56 -8.61 -15.83
N VAL A 118 9.01 -7.38 -15.55
CA VAL A 118 9.18 -6.90 -14.17
C VAL A 118 7.83 -6.75 -13.51
N VAL A 119 6.83 -6.20 -14.21
CA VAL A 119 5.46 -6.03 -13.67
C VAL A 119 4.78 -7.37 -13.39
N GLN A 120 4.88 -8.33 -14.32
CA GLN A 120 4.36 -9.68 -14.10
C GLN A 120 5.01 -10.33 -12.88
N ALA A 121 6.32 -10.17 -12.73
CA ALA A 121 7.06 -10.70 -11.59
C ALA A 121 6.70 -9.97 -10.29
N SER A 122 6.49 -8.64 -10.31
CA SER A 122 6.17 -7.87 -9.12
C SER A 122 4.78 -8.16 -8.56
N ILE A 123 3.77 -8.30 -9.41
CA ILE A 123 2.42 -8.68 -8.96
C ILE A 123 2.45 -10.06 -8.28
N LEU A 124 3.10 -11.04 -8.91
CA LEU A 124 3.26 -12.38 -8.32
C LEU A 124 4.07 -12.31 -7.01
N GLY A 125 5.11 -11.49 -7.00
CA GLY A 125 5.99 -11.29 -5.86
C GLY A 125 5.28 -10.61 -4.69
N SER A 126 4.35 -9.69 -4.95
CA SER A 126 3.52 -9.03 -3.92
C SER A 126 2.62 -10.03 -3.21
N ILE A 127 1.97 -10.92 -3.97
CA ILE A 127 1.17 -12.02 -3.42
C ILE A 127 2.05 -12.94 -2.56
N ILE A 128 3.22 -13.37 -3.08
CA ILE A 128 4.14 -14.25 -2.34
C ILE A 128 4.69 -13.57 -1.09
N SER A 129 5.07 -12.30 -1.18
CA SER A 129 5.60 -11.50 -0.08
C SER A 129 4.55 -11.37 1.03
N ASN A 130 3.31 -11.03 0.70
CA ASN A 130 2.25 -10.91 1.70
C ASN A 130 1.91 -12.24 2.37
N LEU A 131 1.80 -13.33 1.59
CA LEU A 131 1.40 -14.63 2.11
C LEU A 131 2.51 -15.38 2.86
N LEU A 132 3.78 -15.22 2.46
CA LEU A 132 4.90 -15.95 3.07
C LEU A 132 5.79 -15.06 3.92
N LEU A 133 6.22 -13.91 3.39
CA LEU A 133 7.18 -13.05 4.07
C LEU A 133 6.51 -12.31 5.23
N VAL A 134 5.47 -11.53 4.94
CA VAL A 134 4.76 -10.71 5.92
C VAL A 134 4.09 -11.62 6.95
N LEU A 135 3.21 -12.53 6.51
CA LEU A 135 2.54 -13.48 7.41
C LEU A 135 3.54 -14.35 8.20
N GLY A 136 4.64 -14.78 7.57
CA GLY A 136 5.68 -15.56 8.25
C GLY A 136 6.43 -14.78 9.33
N MET A 137 6.78 -13.51 9.06
CA MET A 137 7.37 -12.62 10.08
C MET A 137 6.42 -12.43 11.26
N PHE A 138 5.13 -12.26 10.99
CA PHE A 138 4.12 -12.19 12.06
C PHE A 138 4.09 -13.45 12.90
N PHE A 139 3.99 -14.63 12.30
CA PHE A 139 3.99 -15.89 13.03
C PHE A 139 5.25 -16.09 13.87
N LEU A 140 6.42 -15.61 13.41
CA LEU A 140 7.65 -15.67 14.19
C LEU A 140 7.63 -14.73 15.40
N VAL A 141 7.22 -13.47 15.23
CA VAL A 141 7.19 -12.47 16.32
C VAL A 141 6.12 -12.81 17.35
N VAL A 142 4.92 -13.14 16.89
CA VAL A 142 3.76 -13.46 17.73
C VAL A 142 3.91 -14.84 18.36
N GLY A 143 4.31 -15.84 17.56
CA GLY A 143 4.50 -17.21 18.02
C GLY A 143 5.66 -17.38 19.01
N TYR A 144 6.56 -16.40 19.10
CA TYR A 144 7.55 -16.36 20.17
C TYR A 144 6.91 -16.14 21.55
N HIS A 145 5.82 -15.36 21.61
CA HIS A 145 5.17 -14.97 22.86
C HIS A 145 3.98 -15.86 23.23
N VAL A 146 3.27 -16.40 22.24
CA VAL A 146 2.01 -17.14 22.45
C VAL A 146 1.98 -18.42 21.62
N LYS A 147 1.45 -19.50 22.21
CA LYS A 147 1.46 -20.84 21.61
C LYS A 147 0.34 -21.06 20.58
N GLU A 148 -0.86 -20.53 20.84
CA GLU A 148 -2.05 -20.71 20.03
C GLU A 148 -2.88 -19.42 20.07
N TYR A 149 -3.46 -19.06 18.93
CA TYR A 149 -4.40 -17.94 18.81
C TYR A 149 -5.69 -18.42 18.16
N ASN A 150 -6.81 -17.93 18.69
CA ASN A 150 -8.10 -18.09 18.04
C ASN A 150 -8.24 -17.03 16.94
N PHE A 151 -8.87 -17.40 15.84
CA PHE A 151 -9.16 -16.50 14.73
C PHE A 151 -10.54 -16.84 14.15
N ASN A 152 -11.19 -15.86 13.55
CA ASN A 152 -12.46 -15.96 12.87
C ASN A 152 -12.29 -16.75 11.58
N GLN A 153 -12.60 -18.04 11.69
CA GLN A 153 -12.49 -18.99 10.59
C GLN A 153 -13.30 -18.55 9.37
N THR A 154 -14.48 -17.94 9.55
CA THR A 154 -15.34 -17.51 8.43
C THR A 154 -14.70 -16.37 7.65
N ALA A 155 -14.15 -15.37 8.33
CA ALA A 155 -13.48 -14.25 7.67
C ALA A 155 -12.19 -14.68 6.98
N ALA A 156 -11.34 -15.43 7.68
CA ALA A 156 -10.09 -15.96 7.14
C ALA A 156 -10.34 -16.89 5.94
N GLN A 157 -11.32 -17.80 6.02
CA GLN A 157 -11.67 -18.70 4.93
C GLN A 157 -12.25 -17.98 3.72
N THR A 158 -13.06 -16.92 3.92
CA THR A 158 -13.58 -16.11 2.82
C THR A 158 -12.43 -15.44 2.05
N ARG A 159 -11.48 -14.82 2.77
CA ARG A 159 -10.29 -14.18 2.18
C ARG A 159 -9.40 -15.20 1.46
N ALA A 160 -9.11 -16.33 2.09
CA ALA A 160 -8.31 -17.40 1.48
C ALA A 160 -8.96 -18.00 0.21
N SER A 161 -10.30 -18.13 0.20
CA SER A 161 -11.03 -18.65 -0.96
C SER A 161 -10.98 -17.68 -2.14
N LEU A 162 -11.13 -16.38 -1.89
CA LEU A 162 -10.99 -15.33 -2.91
C LEU A 162 -9.57 -15.27 -3.46
N MET A 163 -8.56 -15.34 -2.59
CA MET A 163 -7.16 -15.44 -2.99
C MET A 163 -6.91 -16.64 -3.90
N THR A 164 -7.43 -17.81 -3.53
CA THR A 164 -7.30 -19.03 -4.33
C THR A 164 -7.92 -18.85 -5.72
N LEU A 165 -9.11 -18.25 -5.78
CA LEU A 165 -9.78 -17.93 -7.05
C LEU A 165 -8.93 -16.96 -7.91
N ALA A 166 -8.37 -15.91 -7.30
CA ALA A 166 -7.50 -14.95 -7.98
C ALA A 166 -6.22 -15.61 -8.52
N CYS A 167 -5.54 -16.42 -7.71
CA CYS A 167 -4.36 -17.19 -8.13
C CYS A 167 -4.67 -18.16 -9.28
N ILE A 168 -5.80 -18.88 -9.22
CA ILE A 168 -6.22 -19.78 -10.31
C ILE A 168 -6.45 -18.98 -11.60
N ALA A 169 -7.15 -17.84 -11.50
CA ALA A 169 -7.41 -16.98 -12.65
C ALA A 169 -6.11 -16.48 -13.30
N LEU A 170 -5.08 -16.14 -12.52
CA LEU A 170 -3.77 -15.72 -13.02
C LEU A 170 -2.96 -16.89 -13.64
N ILE A 171 -3.14 -18.11 -13.15
CA ILE A 171 -2.44 -19.30 -13.67
C ILE A 171 -2.96 -19.72 -15.04
N ILE A 172 -4.27 -19.60 -15.31
CA ILE A 172 -4.90 -20.10 -16.56
C ILE A 172 -4.21 -19.57 -17.84
N PRO A 173 -4.02 -18.24 -18.04
CA PRO A 173 -3.33 -17.73 -19.23
C PRO A 173 -1.87 -18.19 -19.31
N THR A 174 -1.20 -18.30 -18.16
CA THR A 174 0.20 -18.72 -18.06
C THR A 174 0.39 -20.18 -18.45
N ALA A 175 -0.49 -21.07 -17.98
CA ALA A 175 -0.46 -22.49 -18.30
C ALA A 175 -0.73 -22.74 -19.80
N LEU A 176 -1.63 -21.96 -20.40
CA LEU A 176 -1.89 -22.03 -21.84
C LEU A 176 -0.70 -21.51 -22.65
N HIS A 177 -0.04 -20.43 -22.20
CA HIS A 177 1.19 -19.96 -22.83
C HIS A 177 2.31 -21.00 -22.82
N ALA A 178 2.49 -21.71 -21.71
CA ALA A 178 3.52 -22.72 -21.57
C ALA A 178 3.33 -23.94 -22.49
N ASN A 179 2.10 -24.21 -22.92
CA ASN A 179 1.73 -25.37 -23.74
C ASN A 179 1.34 -24.98 -25.18
N ALA A 180 1.41 -23.70 -25.54
CA ALA A 180 1.06 -23.20 -26.87
C ALA A 180 2.23 -23.35 -27.86
N ASP A 181 1.93 -23.77 -29.10
CA ASP A 181 2.91 -23.77 -30.19
C ASP A 181 3.34 -22.33 -30.52
N LYS A 182 4.66 -22.13 -30.68
CA LYS A 182 5.34 -20.81 -30.69
C LYS A 182 4.87 -19.81 -31.76
N ASN A 183 4.08 -20.22 -32.76
CA ASN A 183 3.77 -19.41 -33.93
C ASN A 183 2.31 -18.91 -34.06
N GLU A 184 1.35 -19.38 -33.24
CA GLU A 184 -0.09 -19.03 -33.46
C GLU A 184 -0.82 -18.33 -32.30
N ILE A 185 -0.22 -18.19 -31.11
CA ILE A 185 -1.04 -17.86 -29.92
C ILE A 185 -0.45 -16.71 -29.10
N THR A 186 -0.06 -15.58 -29.70
CA THR A 186 0.21 -14.36 -28.90
C THR A 186 -1.07 -13.54 -28.69
N GLN A 187 -1.87 -13.35 -29.74
CA GLN A 187 -3.12 -12.57 -29.66
C GLN A 187 -4.21 -13.29 -28.86
N GLY A 188 -4.33 -14.62 -28.99
CA GLY A 188 -5.27 -15.41 -28.21
C GLY A 188 -5.00 -15.34 -26.70
N ILE A 189 -3.72 -15.39 -26.29
CA ILE A 189 -3.30 -15.27 -24.90
C ILE A 189 -3.54 -13.86 -24.37
N LEU A 190 -3.29 -12.83 -25.18
CA LEU A 190 -3.56 -11.45 -24.80
C LEU A 190 -5.05 -11.20 -24.58
N ASN A 191 -5.90 -11.63 -25.51
CA ASN A 191 -7.36 -11.51 -25.38
C ASN A 191 -7.88 -12.29 -24.17
N LEU A 192 -7.34 -13.49 -23.93
CA LEU A 192 -7.67 -14.27 -22.74
C LEU A 192 -7.26 -13.53 -21.46
N SER A 193 -6.05 -12.96 -21.41
CA SER A 193 -5.55 -12.21 -20.25
C SER A 193 -6.42 -10.98 -19.97
N HIS A 194 -6.85 -10.25 -21.02
CA HIS A 194 -7.79 -9.14 -20.88
C HIS A 194 -9.17 -9.60 -20.38
N GLY A 195 -9.69 -10.72 -20.91
CA GLY A 195 -10.94 -11.32 -20.44
C GLY A 195 -10.87 -11.71 -18.97
N THR A 196 -9.79 -12.37 -18.56
CA THR A 196 -9.53 -12.73 -17.16
C THR A 196 -9.45 -11.50 -16.27
N ALA A 197 -8.75 -10.43 -16.68
CA ALA A 197 -8.67 -9.19 -15.91
C ALA A 197 -10.05 -8.55 -15.69
N VAL A 198 -10.92 -8.51 -16.71
CA VAL A 198 -12.29 -7.99 -16.57
C VAL A 198 -13.11 -8.84 -15.59
N VAL A 199 -13.02 -10.17 -15.68
CA VAL A 199 -13.71 -11.07 -14.75
C VAL A 199 -13.22 -10.85 -13.31
N LEU A 200 -11.91 -10.73 -13.09
CA LEU A 200 -11.33 -10.45 -11.78
C LEU A 200 -11.81 -9.11 -11.21
N LEU A 201 -11.90 -8.06 -12.02
CA LEU A 201 -12.44 -6.77 -11.59
C LEU A 201 -13.92 -6.85 -11.17
N ILE A 202 -14.73 -7.64 -11.87
CA ILE A 202 -16.14 -7.88 -11.49
C ILE A 202 -16.22 -8.64 -10.17
N VAL A 203 -15.41 -9.70 -10.00
CA VAL A 203 -15.33 -10.47 -8.76
C VAL A 203 -14.88 -9.57 -7.60
N TYR A 204 -13.87 -8.72 -7.82
CA TYR A 204 -13.41 -7.74 -6.83
C TYR A 204 -14.51 -6.73 -6.47
N ALA A 205 -15.29 -6.23 -7.44
CA ALA A 205 -16.41 -5.34 -7.17
C ALA A 205 -17.52 -6.04 -6.32
N PHE A 206 -17.80 -7.31 -6.57
CA PHE A 206 -18.72 -8.10 -5.74
C PHE A 206 -18.14 -8.38 -4.36
N TYR A 207 -16.84 -8.60 -4.24
CA TYR A 207 -16.16 -8.70 -2.95
C TYR A 207 -16.28 -7.40 -2.14
N LEU A 208 -16.01 -6.25 -2.76
CA LEU A 208 -16.20 -4.94 -2.10
C LEU A 208 -17.66 -4.74 -1.68
N TYR A 209 -18.64 -5.12 -2.51
CA TYR A 209 -20.05 -5.06 -2.13
C TYR A 209 -20.37 -5.97 -0.94
N PHE A 210 -19.80 -7.17 -0.92
CA PHE A 210 -19.94 -8.14 0.17
C PHE A 210 -19.37 -7.56 1.47
N GLN A 211 -18.13 -7.07 1.44
CA GLN A 211 -17.42 -6.53 2.59
C GLN A 211 -18.04 -5.23 3.13
N LEU A 212 -18.42 -4.30 2.24
CA LEU A 212 -18.89 -2.97 2.64
C LEU A 212 -20.39 -2.89 2.95
N LYS A 213 -21.18 -3.90 2.57
CA LYS A 213 -22.64 -3.85 2.70
C LYS A 213 -23.27 -5.10 3.30
N THR A 214 -23.09 -6.28 2.70
CA THR A 214 -23.89 -7.46 3.12
C THR A 214 -23.33 -8.14 4.35
N HIS A 215 -22.00 -8.19 4.48
CA HIS A 215 -21.28 -8.85 5.57
C HIS A 215 -20.41 -7.85 6.32
N LYS A 216 -20.92 -6.62 6.45
CA LYS A 216 -20.23 -5.54 7.18
C LYS A 216 -19.86 -5.98 8.59
N TYR A 217 -20.71 -6.75 9.29
CA TYR A 217 -20.44 -7.24 10.65
C TYR A 217 -19.18 -8.12 10.73
N LEU A 218 -18.93 -8.97 9.74
CA LEU A 218 -17.76 -9.86 9.70
C LEU A 218 -16.45 -9.08 9.53
N HIS A 219 -16.53 -7.89 8.94
CA HIS A 219 -15.38 -7.00 8.76
C HIS A 219 -15.27 -5.97 9.88
N ASN A 220 -16.42 -5.54 10.42
CA ASN A 220 -16.53 -4.70 11.59
C ASN A 220 -16.08 -5.41 12.85
N GLU A 221 -16.22 -6.73 13.04
CA GLU A 221 -15.69 -7.41 14.23
C GLU A 221 -14.15 -7.42 14.22
N ILE A 222 -13.53 -7.63 13.06
CA ILE A 222 -12.06 -7.59 12.92
C ILE A 222 -11.52 -6.17 13.06
N HIS A 223 -12.28 -5.18 12.56
CA HIS A 223 -11.95 -3.78 12.78
C HIS A 223 -12.37 -3.29 14.15
N GLU A 224 -13.40 -3.82 14.80
CA GLU A 224 -13.81 -3.43 16.14
C GLU A 224 -12.87 -4.05 17.17
N ASP A 225 -12.32 -5.26 17.00
CA ASP A 225 -11.32 -5.79 17.94
C ASP A 225 -9.95 -5.11 17.77
N ALA A 226 -9.54 -4.79 16.53
CA ALA A 226 -8.37 -3.96 16.25
C ALA A 226 -8.58 -2.49 16.67
N GLU A 227 -9.78 -1.95 16.42
CA GLU A 227 -10.17 -0.62 16.90
C GLU A 227 -10.44 -0.67 18.41
N LEU A 228 -10.78 -1.77 19.09
CA LEU A 228 -11.11 -1.79 20.53
C LEU A 228 -9.87 -1.60 21.39
N GLU A 229 -8.71 -2.04 20.91
CA GLU A 229 -7.41 -1.69 21.48
C GLU A 229 -6.96 -0.27 21.07
N GLU A 230 -7.33 0.23 19.88
CA GLU A 230 -7.18 1.66 19.52
C GLU A 230 -8.27 2.56 20.14
N LEU A 231 -9.38 2.05 20.67
CA LEU A 231 -10.56 2.82 21.12
C LEU A 231 -10.39 3.27 22.56
N GLU A 232 -9.44 2.70 23.31
CA GLU A 232 -8.94 3.35 24.52
C GLU A 232 -8.21 4.68 24.20
N GLU A 233 -7.76 4.88 22.95
CA GLU A 233 -7.19 6.12 22.42
C GLU A 233 -7.71 6.43 21.00
N ARG A 234 -9.00 6.82 20.82
CA ARG A 234 -9.46 7.29 19.50
C ARG A 234 -8.47 8.31 18.93
N GLU A 235 -7.71 7.92 17.90
CA GLU A 235 -6.82 8.84 17.21
C GLU A 235 -7.70 9.88 16.52
N GLU A 236 -7.77 11.09 17.11
CA GLU A 236 -8.36 12.21 16.42
C GLU A 236 -7.50 12.51 15.19
N PRO A 237 -8.12 12.75 14.02
CA PRO A 237 -7.35 12.95 12.80
C PRO A 237 -6.42 14.16 12.96
N GLN A 238 -5.12 13.91 12.80
CA GLN A 238 -4.03 14.78 13.26
C GLN A 238 -3.88 16.03 12.37
N LEU A 239 -4.26 15.91 11.10
CA LEU A 239 -4.19 16.94 10.07
C LEU A 239 -5.59 17.37 9.62
N SER A 240 -5.74 18.63 9.21
CA SER A 240 -6.99 19.06 8.57
C SER A 240 -7.17 18.38 7.22
N LEU A 241 -8.41 18.14 6.79
CA LEU A 241 -8.72 17.43 5.55
C LEU A 241 -7.98 18.01 4.33
N SER A 242 -7.94 19.34 4.19
CA SER A 242 -7.27 20.00 3.07
C SER A 242 -5.75 19.75 3.08
N ILE A 243 -5.15 19.68 4.27
CA ILE A 243 -3.72 19.40 4.43
C ILE A 243 -3.44 17.93 4.15
N SER A 244 -4.25 17.00 4.65
CA SER A 244 -4.09 15.58 4.37
C SER A 244 -4.19 15.28 2.88
N VAL A 245 -5.17 15.87 2.18
CA VAL A 245 -5.32 15.71 0.72
C VAL A 245 -4.13 16.30 -0.03
N ALA A 246 -3.69 17.51 0.33
CA ALA A 246 -2.53 18.14 -0.31
C ALA A 246 -1.25 17.33 -0.08
N LEU A 247 -1.04 16.85 1.16
CA LEU A 247 0.13 16.07 1.53
C LEU A 247 0.14 14.70 0.84
N SER A 248 -1.00 14.01 0.78
CA SER A 248 -1.16 12.75 0.04
C SER A 248 -0.80 12.93 -1.44
N ALA A 249 -1.25 14.03 -2.08
CA ALA A 249 -0.89 14.33 -3.46
C ALA A 249 0.63 14.56 -3.63
N VAL A 250 1.26 15.32 -2.72
CA VAL A 250 2.71 15.56 -2.75
C VAL A 250 3.50 14.26 -2.57
N ILE A 251 3.12 13.43 -1.60
CA ILE A 251 3.75 12.12 -1.35
C ILE A 251 3.60 11.21 -2.57
N THR A 252 2.41 11.16 -3.17
CA THR A 252 2.13 10.36 -4.37
C THR A 252 3.02 10.79 -5.54
N VAL A 253 3.21 12.09 -5.75
CA VAL A 253 4.12 12.62 -6.78
C VAL A 253 5.57 12.26 -6.47
N ALA A 254 6.00 12.35 -5.21
CA ALA A 254 7.36 11.95 -4.81
C ALA A 254 7.60 10.45 -5.05
N ILE A 255 6.63 9.59 -4.74
CA ILE A 255 6.69 8.15 -5.04
C ILE A 255 6.76 7.92 -6.55
N ALA A 256 6.01 8.69 -7.35
CA ALA A 256 6.07 8.59 -8.80
C ALA A 256 7.45 8.90 -9.37
N PHE A 257 8.10 9.98 -8.90
CA PHE A 257 9.48 10.30 -9.30
C PHE A 257 10.47 9.22 -8.85
N CYS A 258 10.43 8.82 -7.58
CA CYS A 258 11.35 7.80 -7.06
C CYS A 258 11.14 6.45 -7.78
N GLY A 259 9.88 6.09 -8.05
CA GLY A 259 9.51 4.88 -8.79
C GLY A 259 9.98 4.93 -10.25
N GLU A 260 9.89 6.09 -10.92
CA GLU A 260 10.43 6.27 -12.27
C GLU A 260 11.94 6.06 -12.33
N PHE A 261 12.69 6.68 -11.41
CA PHE A 261 14.14 6.51 -11.33
C PHE A 261 14.54 5.09 -10.94
N LEU A 262 13.86 4.49 -9.96
CA LEU A 262 14.08 3.10 -9.57
C LEU A 262 13.91 2.16 -10.76
N VAL A 263 12.80 2.28 -11.49
CA VAL A 263 12.49 1.40 -12.63
C VAL A 263 13.49 1.60 -13.76
N SER A 264 13.92 2.83 -14.02
CA SER A 264 14.90 3.12 -15.08
C SER A 264 16.26 2.48 -14.85
N SER A 265 16.64 2.24 -13.60
CA SER A 265 17.90 1.61 -13.23
C SER A 265 17.84 0.07 -13.15
N ILE A 266 16.67 -0.54 -13.38
CA ILE A 266 16.53 -2.01 -13.32
C ILE A 266 17.38 -2.71 -14.38
N GLU A 267 17.46 -2.15 -15.59
CA GLU A 267 18.24 -2.76 -16.67
C GLU A 267 19.73 -2.76 -16.34
N GLY A 268 20.28 -1.61 -15.93
CA GLY A 268 21.70 -1.52 -15.54
C GLY A 268 22.05 -2.36 -14.33
N ILE A 269 21.16 -2.51 -13.34
CA ILE A 269 21.36 -3.47 -12.26
C ILE A 269 21.40 -4.90 -12.79
N SER A 270 20.51 -5.26 -13.71
CA SER A 270 20.44 -6.61 -14.23
C SER A 270 21.74 -7.00 -14.95
N GLU A 271 22.35 -6.04 -15.66
CA GLU A 271 23.62 -6.22 -16.37
C GLU A 271 24.83 -6.26 -15.42
N THR A 272 24.87 -5.37 -14.42
CA THR A 272 26.05 -5.21 -13.56
C THR A 272 26.11 -6.20 -12.39
N SER A 273 24.97 -6.56 -11.81
CA SER A 273 24.89 -7.46 -10.65
C SER A 273 24.65 -8.93 -11.03
N GLY A 274 24.30 -9.20 -12.29
CA GLY A 274 23.88 -10.52 -12.75
C GLY A 274 22.49 -10.96 -12.26
N LEU A 275 21.76 -10.10 -11.54
CA LEU A 275 20.39 -10.39 -11.11
C LEU A 275 19.44 -10.34 -12.31
N SER A 276 18.57 -11.34 -12.43
CA SER A 276 17.56 -11.32 -13.50
C SER A 276 16.51 -10.24 -13.25
N LYS A 277 15.96 -9.62 -14.32
CA LYS A 277 14.80 -8.72 -14.23
C LYS A 277 13.61 -9.38 -13.50
N THR A 278 13.46 -10.69 -13.65
CA THR A 278 12.46 -11.48 -12.91
C THR A 278 12.76 -11.49 -11.41
N PHE A 279 14.01 -11.64 -10.98
CA PHE A 279 14.36 -11.60 -9.55
C PHE A 279 14.12 -10.20 -8.95
N VAL A 280 14.52 -9.15 -9.68
CA VAL A 280 14.26 -7.76 -9.27
C VAL A 280 12.76 -7.53 -9.09
N GLY A 281 11.96 -7.91 -10.10
CA GLY A 281 10.50 -7.81 -10.02
C GLY A 281 9.89 -8.67 -8.93
N LEU A 282 10.28 -9.94 -8.80
CA LEU A 282 9.65 -10.91 -7.89
C LEU A 282 10.02 -10.72 -6.42
N ILE A 283 11.24 -10.24 -6.13
CA ILE A 283 11.76 -10.16 -4.77
C ILE A 283 11.93 -8.71 -4.34
N LEU A 284 12.62 -7.87 -5.12
CA LEU A 284 13.01 -6.54 -4.65
C LEU A 284 11.82 -5.57 -4.68
N ILE A 285 11.04 -5.50 -5.76
CA ILE A 285 9.91 -4.55 -5.86
C ILE A 285 8.85 -4.78 -4.75
N PRO A 286 8.39 -6.02 -4.48
CA PRO A 286 7.41 -6.28 -3.43
C PRO A 286 7.88 -5.94 -2.02
N ILE A 287 9.19 -6.06 -1.76
CA ILE A 287 9.74 -5.66 -0.47
C ILE A 287 9.54 -4.16 -0.26
N VAL A 288 9.73 -3.33 -1.29
CA VAL A 288 9.52 -1.87 -1.17
C VAL A 288 8.08 -1.53 -0.83
N SER A 289 7.10 -2.15 -1.52
CA SER A 289 5.69 -1.85 -1.27
C SER A 289 5.21 -2.43 0.06
N ASN A 290 5.65 -3.63 0.42
CA ASN A 290 5.00 -4.39 1.50
C ASN A 290 5.73 -4.25 2.84
N VAL A 291 7.01 -3.85 2.88
CA VAL A 291 7.74 -3.67 4.16
C VAL A 291 7.17 -2.53 4.98
N ALA A 292 6.76 -1.42 4.36
CA ALA A 292 6.13 -0.32 5.09
C ALA A 292 4.83 -0.76 5.76
N ASN A 293 4.00 -1.51 5.03
CA ASN A 293 2.77 -2.10 5.54
C ASN A 293 3.03 -3.14 6.65
N ALA A 294 4.01 -4.02 6.44
CA ALA A 294 4.39 -5.03 7.42
C ALA A 294 4.90 -4.40 8.72
N ALA A 295 5.75 -3.38 8.64
CA ALA A 295 6.33 -2.72 9.82
C ALA A 295 5.25 -2.05 10.70
N GLU A 296 4.22 -1.46 10.09
CA GLU A 296 3.08 -0.87 10.77
C GLU A 296 2.29 -1.92 11.56
N HIS A 297 1.87 -2.96 10.88
CA HIS A 297 1.10 -4.03 11.51
C HIS A 297 1.93 -4.81 12.54
N MET A 298 3.25 -4.99 12.33
CA MET A 298 4.15 -5.65 13.29
C MET A 298 4.32 -4.85 14.58
N ALA A 299 4.43 -3.53 14.50
CA ALA A 299 4.51 -2.67 15.67
C ALA A 299 3.22 -2.73 16.50
N ALA A 300 2.07 -2.57 15.84
CA ALA A 300 0.76 -2.66 16.48
C ALA A 300 0.59 -4.01 17.19
N VAL A 301 0.85 -5.12 16.50
CA VAL A 301 0.68 -6.48 17.03
C VAL A 301 1.62 -6.81 18.18
N SER A 302 2.86 -6.29 18.16
CA SER A 302 3.82 -6.50 19.26
C SER A 302 3.38 -5.80 20.54
N GLU A 303 2.63 -4.70 20.44
CA GLU A 303 2.12 -3.94 21.59
C GLU A 303 0.73 -4.45 22.03
N ALA A 304 -0.10 -4.85 21.07
CA ALA A 304 -1.49 -5.30 21.17
C ALA A 304 -1.73 -6.72 21.72
N LYS A 305 -0.70 -7.53 22.00
CA LYS A 305 -0.90 -8.96 22.37
C LYS A 305 -1.80 -9.76 21.40
N GLY A 306 -1.77 -9.42 20.12
CA GLY A 306 -2.15 -10.30 19.02
C GLY A 306 -3.64 -10.56 18.83
N ASP A 307 -4.23 -9.84 17.89
CA ASP A 307 -5.34 -10.38 17.13
C ASP A 307 -4.83 -10.98 15.82
N MET A 308 -4.88 -12.33 15.71
CA MET A 308 -4.51 -13.04 14.49
C MET A 308 -5.42 -12.68 13.31
N ASP A 309 -6.68 -12.28 13.56
CA ASP A 309 -7.61 -11.91 12.50
C ASP A 309 -7.23 -10.61 11.81
N LEU A 310 -6.64 -9.68 12.56
CA LEU A 310 -6.08 -8.45 12.03
C LEU A 310 -4.87 -8.74 11.14
N ILE A 311 -3.97 -9.61 11.58
CA ILE A 311 -2.76 -9.99 10.84
C ILE A 311 -3.11 -10.71 9.53
N ILE A 312 -3.95 -11.75 9.63
CA ILE A 312 -4.42 -12.51 8.46
C ILE A 312 -5.24 -11.58 7.57
N GLY A 313 -6.00 -10.65 8.15
CA GLY A 313 -6.75 -9.64 7.41
C GLY A 313 -5.89 -8.67 6.63
N ALA A 314 -4.83 -8.14 7.23
CA ALA A 314 -3.90 -7.24 6.58
C ALA A 314 -3.13 -7.95 5.45
N ALA A 315 -2.53 -9.11 5.74
CA ALA A 315 -1.71 -9.83 4.77
C ALA A 315 -2.55 -10.37 3.60
N VAL A 316 -3.64 -11.08 3.89
CA VAL A 316 -4.49 -11.66 2.84
C VAL A 316 -5.33 -10.59 2.16
N GLY A 317 -5.81 -9.59 2.89
CA GLY A 317 -6.56 -8.47 2.31
C GLY A 317 -5.73 -7.64 1.34
N SER A 318 -4.47 -7.33 1.66
CA SER A 318 -3.56 -6.61 0.76
C SER A 318 -3.21 -7.40 -0.51
N SER A 319 -3.30 -8.73 -0.49
CA SER A 319 -3.01 -9.54 -1.69
C SER A 319 -4.24 -9.91 -2.53
N ILE A 320 -5.46 -9.62 -2.08
CA ILE A 320 -6.72 -9.74 -2.86
C ILE A 320 -6.93 -8.48 -3.70
#